data_AF-A0A2E2UR87-F1
#
_entry.id   AF-A0A2E2UR87-F1
#
_cell.length_a   1.000
_cell.length_b   1.000
_cell.length_c   1.000
_cell.angle_alpha   90.00
_cell.angle_beta   90.00
_cell.angle_gamma   90.00
#
_symmetry.space_group_name_H-M   'P 1'
#
loop_
_entity.id
_entity.type
_entity.pdbx_description
1 polymer ?
#
loop_
_entity_poly.entity_id
_entity_poly.type
_entity_poly.pdbx_seq_one_letter_code
_entity_poly.pdbx_strand_id
1 'polypeptide(L)'
;MYQFKISIILFFSLFLSLNLAISEKKNPPKNDDVIEEALKLAGDLHYPDEFKFDDIGTIDHEDTYYHAFIGYNDDGTYRVLFFDNDQNYLGYYNVDYEPVDYEDSTVLLDDESDGFFGIRLGKDGPIDAIIIDGIKTSFNRNKKIDKKEDSVVDNKIEKPQIIYRNWTIKRGSKTYTYECIFVKKVGSKIYLKEKSRGKTLPFSETELSTEDILYLEALEVL
;
A
#
# COMPACT_ATOMS: atom_id res chain seq x y z
N MET A 1 -37.94 7.58 52.91
CA MET A 1 -38.49 6.62 51.93
C MET A 1 -38.72 7.38 50.62
N TYR A 2 -38.04 6.97 49.53
CA TYR A 2 -38.30 7.33 48.12
C TYR A 2 -38.11 8.82 47.74
N GLN A 3 -37.55 9.25 46.59
CA GLN A 3 -36.87 8.67 45.43
C GLN A 3 -36.23 9.85 44.68
N PHE A 4 -35.13 9.55 44.01
CA PHE A 4 -34.50 10.29 42.92
C PHE A 4 -35.45 10.69 41.78
N LYS A 5 -35.11 11.79 41.06
CA LYS A 5 -34.91 11.88 39.57
C LYS A 5 -34.90 13.38 39.14
N ILE A 6 -33.82 13.96 38.59
CA ILE A 6 -33.21 13.76 37.24
C ILE A 6 -34.28 14.04 36.17
N SER A 7 -34.21 14.91 35.15
CA SER A 7 -33.19 15.62 34.36
C SER A 7 -33.98 16.76 33.65
N ILE A 8 -33.43 17.77 32.98
CA ILE A 8 -32.68 17.72 31.71
C ILE A 8 -32.07 19.12 31.55
N ILE A 9 -30.76 19.24 31.77
CA ILE A 9 -29.98 20.35 31.24
C ILE A 9 -29.57 19.92 29.83
N LEU A 10 -30.07 20.64 28.84
CA LEU A 10 -29.66 20.54 27.44
C LEU A 10 -28.17 20.88 27.35
N PHE A 11 -27.30 19.87 27.35
CA PHE A 11 -25.91 20.02 26.93
C PHE A 11 -25.86 19.57 25.48
N PHE A 12 -26.11 20.52 24.56
CA PHE A 12 -25.97 20.32 23.13
C PHE A 12 -24.46 20.25 22.83
N SER A 13 -23.87 19.06 23.00
CA SER A 13 -22.49 18.79 22.60
C SER A 13 -22.44 18.71 21.08
N LEU A 14 -22.27 19.87 20.44
CA LEU A 14 -21.88 19.97 19.05
C LEU A 14 -20.41 19.53 18.94
N PHE A 15 -20.15 18.23 18.95
CA PHE A 15 -18.90 17.69 18.43
C PHE A 15 -18.98 17.83 16.91
N LEU A 16 -18.54 19.00 16.43
CA LEU A 16 -18.18 19.19 15.04
C LEU A 16 -16.95 18.29 14.81
N SER A 17 -17.19 17.07 14.34
CA SER A 17 -16.13 16.23 13.80
C SER A 17 -15.58 16.95 12.58
N LEU A 18 -14.52 17.73 12.80
CA LEU A 18 -13.63 18.18 11.74
C LEU A 18 -13.06 16.91 11.10
N ASN A 19 -13.68 16.46 10.02
CA ASN A 19 -13.00 15.66 9.01
C ASN A 19 -11.94 16.59 8.41
N LEU A 20 -10.79 16.65 9.07
CA LEU A 20 -9.57 17.07 8.40
C LEU A 20 -9.36 16.00 7.33
N ALA A 21 -9.67 16.33 6.08
CA ALA A 21 -9.16 15.60 4.93
C ALA A 21 -7.63 15.73 5.04
N ILE A 22 -7.01 14.72 5.66
CA ILE A 22 -5.56 14.58 5.66
C ILE A 22 -5.27 14.11 4.24
N SER A 23 -5.06 15.07 3.34
CA SER A 23 -4.50 14.80 2.02
C SER A 23 -3.28 13.92 2.25
N GLU A 24 -3.31 12.71 1.70
CA GLU A 24 -2.20 11.78 1.87
C GLU A 24 -0.90 12.42 1.34
N LYS A 25 0.26 11.91 1.75
CA LYS A 25 1.50 12.36 1.13
C LYS A 25 1.65 11.64 -0.22
N LYS A 26 1.95 12.38 -1.30
CA LYS A 26 2.34 11.79 -2.59
C LYS A 26 3.47 10.77 -2.38
N ASN A 27 3.27 9.54 -2.82
CA ASN A 27 4.19 8.43 -2.60
C ASN A 27 4.40 7.59 -3.89
N PRO A 28 4.98 8.18 -4.95
CA PRO A 28 5.26 7.46 -6.19
C PRO A 28 6.26 6.31 -5.99
N PRO A 29 6.30 5.33 -6.90
CA PRO A 29 7.40 4.38 -7.00
C PRO A 29 8.76 5.11 -6.97
N LYS A 30 9.69 4.59 -6.17
CA LYS A 30 10.92 5.32 -5.81
C LYS A 30 11.92 5.46 -6.95
N ASN A 31 11.92 4.49 -7.86
CA ASN A 31 12.84 4.38 -9.00
C ASN A 31 12.33 3.33 -9.98
N ASP A 32 13.00 3.26 -11.13
CA ASP A 32 12.68 2.34 -12.22
C ASP A 32 12.78 0.87 -11.78
N ASP A 33 13.73 0.52 -10.90
CA ASP A 33 13.89 -0.85 -10.39
C ASP A 33 12.59 -1.36 -9.71
N VAL A 34 11.93 -0.52 -8.91
CA VAL A 34 10.68 -0.86 -8.21
C VAL A 34 9.54 -1.07 -9.21
N ILE A 35 9.49 -0.23 -10.25
CA ILE A 35 8.48 -0.33 -11.30
C ILE A 35 8.69 -1.61 -12.09
N GLU A 36 9.92 -1.86 -12.56
CA GLU A 36 10.30 -3.05 -13.31
C GLU A 36 10.01 -4.34 -12.51
N GLU A 37 10.35 -4.38 -11.22
CA GLU A 37 10.03 -5.52 -10.36
C GLU A 37 8.52 -5.74 -10.26
N ALA A 38 7.73 -4.67 -10.05
CA ALA A 38 6.27 -4.78 -9.95
C ALA A 38 5.63 -5.28 -11.27
N LEU A 39 6.13 -4.82 -12.42
CA LEU A 39 5.68 -5.27 -13.74
C LEU A 39 6.05 -6.74 -13.98
N LYS A 40 7.29 -7.15 -13.71
CA LYS A 40 7.73 -8.56 -13.79
C LYS A 40 6.92 -9.46 -12.86
N LEU A 41 6.64 -8.99 -11.65
CA LEU A 41 5.82 -9.71 -10.70
C LEU A 41 4.39 -9.86 -11.22
N ALA A 42 3.82 -8.89 -11.93
CA ALA A 42 2.51 -9.04 -12.58
C ALA A 42 2.52 -10.10 -13.70
N GLY A 43 3.64 -10.23 -14.41
CA GLY A 43 3.96 -11.30 -15.37
C GLY A 43 4.19 -10.79 -16.79
N ASP A 44 4.55 -11.70 -17.71
CA ASP A 44 5.01 -11.38 -19.08
C ASP A 44 4.07 -10.48 -19.88
N LEU A 45 2.74 -10.57 -19.63
CA LEU A 45 1.78 -9.67 -20.28
C LEU A 45 2.02 -8.21 -19.88
N HIS A 46 2.42 -7.96 -18.64
CA HIS A 46 2.66 -6.63 -18.07
C HIS A 46 4.10 -6.15 -18.26
N TYR A 47 5.06 -7.08 -18.42
CA TYR A 47 6.46 -6.80 -18.70
C TYR A 47 6.98 -7.70 -19.83
N PRO A 48 6.75 -7.30 -21.10
CA PRO A 48 7.35 -7.99 -22.23
C PRO A 48 8.88 -7.80 -22.25
N ASP A 49 9.59 -8.59 -23.05
CA ASP A 49 11.04 -8.47 -23.18
C ASP A 49 11.42 -7.08 -23.71
N GLU A 50 12.51 -6.51 -23.19
CA GLU A 50 13.04 -5.17 -23.56
C GLU A 50 12.06 -4.00 -23.36
N PHE A 51 11.02 -4.19 -22.54
CA PHE A 51 10.03 -3.15 -22.27
C PHE A 51 10.62 -1.92 -21.60
N LYS A 52 10.35 -0.75 -22.17
CA LYS A 52 10.76 0.55 -21.62
C LYS A 52 9.56 1.31 -21.11
N PHE A 53 9.77 2.12 -20.09
CA PHE A 53 8.77 2.99 -19.54
C PHE A 53 9.41 4.29 -19.04
N ASP A 54 8.61 5.36 -18.99
CA ASP A 54 8.99 6.67 -18.46
C ASP A 54 7.84 7.24 -17.59
N ASP A 55 8.15 8.23 -16.76
CA ASP A 55 7.16 8.88 -15.87
C ASP A 55 6.26 9.85 -16.66
N ILE A 56 4.95 9.75 -16.43
CA ILE A 56 3.99 10.79 -16.84
C ILE A 56 3.76 11.74 -15.66
N GLY A 57 3.52 11.17 -14.48
CA GLY A 57 3.47 11.93 -13.23
C GLY A 57 2.44 11.44 -12.22
N THR A 58 2.22 12.28 -11.20
CA THR A 58 1.35 11.98 -10.06
C THR A 58 0.02 12.72 -10.15
N ILE A 59 -1.01 11.96 -10.46
CA ILE A 59 -2.39 12.40 -10.66
C ILE A 59 -3.07 12.58 -9.31
N ASP A 60 -3.51 13.80 -9.02
CA ASP A 60 -4.34 14.09 -7.85
C ASP A 60 -5.78 13.57 -8.12
N HIS A 61 -6.32 12.77 -7.19
CA HIS A 61 -7.65 12.17 -7.33
C HIS A 61 -8.39 12.09 -5.99
N GLU A 62 -9.42 12.92 -5.83
CA GLU A 62 -10.20 13.04 -4.59
C GLU A 62 -9.27 13.25 -3.36
N ASP A 63 -9.24 12.28 -2.44
CA ASP A 63 -8.44 12.32 -1.21
C ASP A 63 -7.11 11.52 -1.33
N THR A 64 -6.76 11.02 -2.52
CA THR A 64 -5.57 10.20 -2.77
C THR A 64 -4.82 10.58 -4.06
N TYR A 65 -3.82 9.79 -4.44
CA TYR A 65 -3.00 9.97 -5.63
C TYR A 65 -2.86 8.67 -6.42
N TYR A 66 -2.73 8.83 -7.73
CA TYR A 66 -2.30 7.75 -8.62
C TYR A 66 -1.04 8.19 -9.37
N HIS A 67 -0.21 7.23 -9.75
CA HIS A 67 1.01 7.50 -10.48
C HIS A 67 0.93 6.82 -11.84
N ALA A 68 1.09 7.60 -12.91
CA ALA A 68 0.99 7.13 -14.27
C ALA A 68 2.36 7.11 -14.93
N PHE A 69 2.60 6.04 -15.68
CA PHE A 69 3.82 5.87 -16.47
C PHE A 69 3.44 5.50 -17.90
N ILE A 70 4.22 5.99 -18.85
CA ILE A 70 4.14 5.57 -20.25
C ILE A 70 5.00 4.32 -20.41
N GLY A 71 4.48 3.32 -21.13
CA GLY A 71 5.24 2.17 -21.56
C GLY A 71 5.25 2.06 -23.08
N TYR A 72 6.39 1.71 -23.65
CA TYR A 72 6.60 1.68 -25.10
C TYR A 72 6.50 0.25 -25.61
N ASN A 73 5.54 -0.03 -26.51
CA ASN A 73 5.46 -1.33 -27.20
C ASN A 73 6.29 -1.31 -28.49
N ASP A 74 6.78 -2.49 -28.90
CA ASP A 74 7.57 -2.64 -30.14
C ASP A 74 6.77 -2.36 -31.42
N ASP A 75 5.44 -2.45 -31.35
CA ASP A 75 4.53 -2.19 -32.48
C ASP A 75 4.21 -0.71 -32.69
N GLY A 76 4.81 0.18 -31.88
CA GLY A 76 4.60 1.62 -31.94
C GLY A 76 3.39 2.11 -31.15
N THR A 77 2.65 1.22 -30.48
CA THR A 77 1.59 1.62 -29.54
C THR A 77 2.16 1.87 -28.15
N TYR A 78 1.34 2.43 -27.27
CA TYR A 78 1.73 2.80 -25.92
C TYR A 78 0.91 2.04 -24.86
N ARG A 79 1.47 1.98 -23.66
CA ARG A 79 0.78 1.55 -22.44
C ARG A 79 0.69 2.71 -21.47
N VAL A 80 -0.49 2.95 -20.91
CA VAL A 80 -0.63 3.83 -19.74
C VAL A 80 -0.71 2.95 -18.51
N LEU A 81 0.41 2.86 -17.78
CA LEU A 81 0.58 2.06 -16.58
C LEU A 81 0.10 2.87 -15.37
N PHE A 82 -0.61 2.23 -14.44
CA PHE A 82 -1.09 2.90 -13.22
C PHE A 82 -0.59 2.22 -11.95
N PHE A 83 -0.18 3.05 -10.99
CA PHE A 83 0.11 2.68 -9.61
C PHE A 83 -0.78 3.47 -8.66
N ASP A 84 -1.14 2.88 -7.53
CA ASP A 84 -1.77 3.61 -6.41
C ASP A 84 -0.72 4.33 -5.54
N ASN A 85 -1.18 5.14 -4.58
CA ASN A 85 -0.33 5.86 -3.64
C ASN A 85 0.42 4.93 -2.64
N ASP A 86 0.10 3.63 -2.62
CA ASP A 86 0.82 2.59 -1.86
C ASP A 86 1.89 1.87 -2.70
N GLN A 87 2.15 2.35 -3.92
CA GLN A 87 3.10 1.80 -4.89
C GLN A 87 2.71 0.42 -5.43
N ASN A 88 1.44 0.04 -5.35
CA ASN A 88 0.95 -1.19 -5.98
C ASN A 88 0.65 -0.94 -7.46
N TYR A 89 1.19 -1.80 -8.31
CA TYR A 89 0.95 -1.76 -9.76
C TYR A 89 -0.43 -2.30 -10.13
N LEU A 90 -1.35 -1.42 -10.52
CA LEU A 90 -2.77 -1.72 -10.76
C LEU A 90 -3.02 -2.41 -12.11
N GLY A 91 -2.24 -2.07 -13.13
CA GLY A 91 -2.46 -2.52 -14.51
C GLY A 91 -2.21 -1.43 -15.54
N TYR A 92 -2.73 -1.63 -16.75
CA TYR A 92 -2.52 -0.70 -17.86
C TYR A 92 -3.66 -0.67 -18.90
N TYR A 93 -3.77 0.42 -19.65
CA TYR A 93 -4.47 0.43 -20.95
C TYR A 93 -3.45 0.36 -22.08
N ASN A 94 -3.76 -0.40 -23.14
CA ASN A 94 -3.08 -0.23 -24.42
C ASN A 94 -3.77 0.90 -25.19
N VAL A 95 -3.00 1.83 -25.72
CA VAL A 95 -3.51 2.99 -26.46
C VAL A 95 -2.64 3.26 -27.69
N ASP A 96 -3.28 3.76 -28.74
CA ASP A 96 -2.60 4.10 -30.00
C ASP A 96 -1.99 5.52 -29.97
N TYR A 97 -2.41 6.33 -28.99
CA TYR A 97 -2.03 7.73 -28.84
C TYR A 97 -1.04 7.91 -27.69
N GLU A 98 -0.02 8.74 -27.88
CA GLU A 98 1.02 8.96 -26.88
C GLU A 98 0.47 9.68 -25.63
N PRO A 99 0.62 9.12 -24.42
CA PRO A 99 0.30 9.85 -23.20
C PRO A 99 1.36 10.91 -22.91
N VAL A 100 0.95 12.17 -22.79
CA VAL A 100 1.88 13.32 -22.74
C VAL A 100 1.80 14.12 -21.45
N ASP A 101 0.67 14.10 -20.75
CA ASP A 101 0.47 14.84 -19.49
C ASP A 101 -0.73 14.29 -18.70
N TYR A 102 -1.09 14.94 -17.60
CA TYR A 102 -2.31 14.68 -16.84
C TYR A 102 -2.94 15.97 -16.30
N GLU A 103 -4.26 16.02 -16.26
CA GLU A 103 -5.05 17.11 -15.68
C GLU A 103 -6.33 16.55 -15.05
N ASP A 104 -6.76 17.10 -13.90
CA ASP A 104 -8.08 16.81 -13.30
C ASP A 104 -8.46 15.31 -13.28
N SER A 105 -7.59 14.49 -12.68
CA SER A 105 -7.78 13.02 -12.61
C SER A 105 -7.84 12.30 -13.96
N THR A 106 -7.25 12.88 -15.00
CA THR A 106 -7.28 12.37 -16.38
C THR A 106 -5.87 12.37 -16.97
N VAL A 107 -5.44 11.25 -17.56
CA VAL A 107 -4.21 11.23 -18.40
C VAL A 107 -4.57 11.71 -19.79
N LEU A 108 -3.79 12.65 -20.32
CA LEU A 108 -3.96 13.25 -21.63
C LEU A 108 -3.15 12.49 -22.67
N LEU A 109 -3.81 12.09 -23.75
CA LEU A 109 -3.20 11.44 -24.91
C LEU A 109 -3.20 12.41 -26.08
N ASP A 110 -2.07 12.58 -26.74
CA ASP A 110 -1.92 13.42 -27.94
C ASP A 110 -2.75 12.84 -29.09
N ASP A 111 -3.74 13.60 -29.58
CA ASP A 111 -4.61 13.17 -30.70
C ASP A 111 -3.98 13.40 -32.08
N GLU A 112 -2.68 13.74 -32.12
CA GLU A 112 -1.89 14.12 -33.30
C GLU A 112 -2.40 15.39 -34.01
N SER A 113 -3.34 16.11 -33.38
CA SER A 113 -3.94 17.37 -33.83
C SER A 113 -3.72 18.45 -32.77
N ASP A 114 -4.64 19.43 -32.66
CA ASP A 114 -4.59 20.48 -31.63
C ASP A 114 -5.36 20.07 -30.34
N GLY A 115 -5.63 18.77 -30.13
CA GLY A 115 -6.50 18.26 -29.07
C GLY A 115 -5.89 17.12 -28.24
N PHE A 116 -6.68 16.61 -27.29
CA PHE A 116 -6.29 15.49 -26.46
C PHE A 116 -7.47 14.52 -26.28
N PHE A 117 -7.17 13.22 -26.28
CA PHE A 117 -8.05 12.23 -25.67
C PHE A 117 -7.74 12.09 -24.18
N GLY A 118 -8.74 11.69 -23.39
CA GLY A 118 -8.61 11.59 -21.94
C GLY A 118 -8.85 10.18 -21.40
N ILE A 119 -7.91 9.66 -20.62
CA ILE A 119 -8.12 8.48 -19.76
C ILE A 119 -8.51 8.97 -18.37
N ARG A 120 -9.82 9.02 -18.12
CA ARG A 120 -10.36 9.48 -16.83
C ARG A 120 -10.35 8.37 -15.79
N LEU A 121 -9.86 8.69 -14.59
CA LEU A 121 -10.01 7.82 -13.43
C LEU A 121 -11.46 7.83 -12.93
N GLY A 122 -11.98 6.65 -12.61
CA GLY A 122 -13.21 6.50 -11.84
C GLY A 122 -12.95 6.71 -10.36
N LYS A 123 -14.00 6.61 -9.56
CA LYS A 123 -13.97 6.87 -8.10
C LYS A 123 -12.84 6.14 -7.36
N ASP A 124 -12.57 4.90 -7.74
CA ASP A 124 -11.60 4.04 -7.08
C ASP A 124 -10.38 3.78 -8.00
N GLY A 125 -10.09 4.69 -8.93
CA GLY A 125 -8.96 4.62 -9.86
C GLY A 125 -9.34 4.16 -11.28
N PRO A 126 -8.45 3.45 -12.00
CA PRO A 126 -8.71 3.04 -13.39
C PRO A 126 -9.98 2.19 -13.54
N ILE A 127 -10.85 2.57 -14.48
CA ILE A 127 -12.10 1.87 -14.78
C ILE A 127 -11.90 0.70 -15.75
N ASP A 128 -12.72 -0.35 -15.66
CA ASP A 128 -12.47 -1.58 -16.42
C ASP A 128 -12.48 -1.40 -17.95
N ALA A 129 -13.18 -0.38 -18.45
CA ALA A 129 -13.13 -0.01 -19.84
C ALA A 129 -13.44 1.48 -20.05
N ILE A 130 -12.78 2.07 -21.04
CA ILE A 130 -12.95 3.45 -21.50
C ILE A 130 -13.23 3.47 -23.01
N ILE A 131 -13.59 4.66 -23.50
CA ILE A 131 -13.72 4.91 -24.94
C ILE A 131 -12.68 5.96 -25.32
N ILE A 132 -11.78 5.62 -26.23
CA ILE A 132 -10.78 6.52 -26.83
C ILE A 132 -11.04 6.49 -28.33
N ASP A 133 -11.25 7.64 -28.95
CA ASP A 133 -11.63 7.76 -30.37
C ASP A 133 -12.76 6.79 -30.83
N GLY A 134 -13.78 6.61 -29.99
CA GLY A 134 -14.88 5.67 -30.29
C GLY A 134 -14.53 4.18 -30.18
N ILE A 135 -13.28 3.83 -29.89
CA ILE A 135 -12.81 2.47 -29.65
C ILE A 135 -12.91 2.15 -28.17
N LYS A 136 -13.50 0.99 -27.85
CA LYS A 136 -13.55 0.49 -26.47
C LYS A 136 -12.19 -0.08 -26.08
N THR A 137 -11.55 0.55 -25.12
CA THR A 137 -10.25 0.13 -24.58
C THR A 137 -10.46 -0.46 -23.19
N SER A 138 -9.99 -1.70 -22.99
CA SER A 138 -10.16 -2.39 -21.71
C SER A 138 -8.92 -2.23 -20.83
N PHE A 139 -9.12 -2.17 -19.51
CA PHE A 139 -8.02 -2.13 -18.55
C PHE A 139 -7.47 -3.54 -18.33
N ASN A 140 -6.18 -3.73 -18.61
CA ASN A 140 -5.46 -4.95 -18.29
C ASN A 140 -5.03 -4.90 -16.82
N ARG A 141 -5.96 -5.29 -15.94
CA ARG A 141 -5.78 -5.30 -14.49
C ARG A 141 -4.74 -6.34 -14.05
N ASN A 142 -3.87 -5.95 -13.13
CA ASN A 142 -2.96 -6.87 -12.45
C ASN A 142 -3.73 -7.78 -11.49
N LYS A 143 -4.13 -8.96 -11.98
CA LYS A 143 -4.89 -9.94 -11.20
C LYS A 143 -4.15 -10.46 -9.95
N LYS A 144 -2.85 -10.20 -9.80
CA LYS A 144 -2.09 -10.59 -8.60
C LYS A 144 -2.33 -9.61 -7.45
N ILE A 145 -2.78 -8.38 -7.71
CA ILE A 145 -3.35 -7.49 -6.71
C ILE A 145 -4.71 -8.00 -6.25
N ASP A 146 -5.59 -8.37 -7.18
CA ASP A 146 -6.93 -8.86 -6.80
C ASP A 146 -6.85 -10.24 -6.10
N LYS A 147 -5.82 -11.04 -6.38
CA LYS A 147 -5.53 -12.27 -5.61
C LYS A 147 -4.92 -12.00 -4.24
N LYS A 148 -4.42 -10.78 -3.97
CA LYS A 148 -4.24 -10.34 -2.57
C LYS A 148 -5.58 -10.04 -1.90
N GLU A 149 -6.70 -9.95 -2.62
CA GLU A 149 -8.04 -9.92 -2.00
C GLU A 149 -8.67 -11.32 -1.92
N ASP A 150 -8.52 -12.17 -2.96
CA ASP A 150 -9.16 -13.51 -3.00
C ASP A 150 -8.26 -14.67 -2.49
N SER A 151 -7.02 -14.40 -2.08
CA SER A 151 -6.14 -15.37 -1.39
C SER A 151 -5.53 -14.81 -0.13
N VAL A 152 -6.19 -13.82 0.48
CA VAL A 152 -5.83 -13.30 1.79
C VAL A 152 -7.06 -13.41 2.67
N VAL A 153 -7.00 -14.42 3.54
CA VAL A 153 -7.56 -14.31 4.88
C VAL A 153 -7.18 -12.93 5.42
N ASP A 154 -8.14 -12.01 5.45
CA ASP A 154 -8.19 -10.81 6.28
C ASP A 154 -6.81 -10.33 6.78
N ASN A 155 -5.99 -9.80 5.87
CA ASN A 155 -4.84 -9.00 6.23
C ASN A 155 -5.06 -7.59 5.72
N LYS A 156 -5.88 -6.83 6.46
CA LYS A 156 -5.29 -5.63 7.06
C LYS A 156 -3.88 -6.01 7.48
N ILE A 157 -2.85 -5.30 7.04
CA ILE A 157 -1.67 -5.20 7.90
C ILE A 157 -2.14 -4.36 9.09
N GLU A 158 -2.96 -4.98 9.96
CA GLU A 158 -2.93 -4.63 11.36
C GLU A 158 -1.45 -4.78 11.69
N LYS A 159 -0.81 -3.67 12.08
CA LYS A 159 0.49 -3.73 12.73
C LYS A 159 0.45 -4.95 13.65
N PRO A 160 1.36 -5.93 13.51
CA PRO A 160 1.25 -7.17 14.24
C PRO A 160 0.94 -6.83 15.69
N GLN A 161 -0.19 -7.30 16.20
CA GLN A 161 -0.57 -6.90 17.55
C GLN A 161 0.50 -7.44 18.50
N ILE A 162 0.94 -6.61 19.44
CA ILE A 162 1.87 -7.04 20.47
C ILE A 162 1.15 -8.09 21.33
N ILE A 163 1.42 -9.37 21.06
CA ILE A 163 0.79 -10.52 21.72
C ILE A 163 1.81 -11.36 22.50
N TYR A 164 1.30 -12.21 23.39
CA TYR A 164 2.09 -13.29 23.97
C TYR A 164 2.38 -14.34 22.92
N ARG A 165 3.66 -14.67 22.72
CA ARG A 165 4.13 -15.72 21.82
C ARG A 165 5.29 -16.48 22.44
N ASN A 166 5.68 -17.59 21.82
CA ASN A 166 6.90 -18.30 22.19
C ASN A 166 8.10 -17.60 21.57
N TRP A 167 9.01 -17.15 22.42
CA TRP A 167 10.29 -16.54 22.06
C TRP A 167 11.39 -17.56 22.23
N THR A 168 12.30 -17.61 21.26
CA THR A 168 13.41 -18.55 21.25
C THR A 168 14.70 -17.79 21.57
N ILE A 169 15.18 -17.97 22.79
CA ILE A 169 16.34 -17.27 23.35
C ILE A 169 17.55 -18.20 23.37
N LYS A 170 18.62 -17.82 22.67
CA LYS A 170 19.92 -18.48 22.64
C LYS A 170 20.81 -17.92 23.74
N ARG A 171 21.27 -18.79 24.65
CA ARG A 171 22.26 -18.45 25.69
C ARG A 171 23.40 -19.45 25.67
N GLY A 172 24.54 -19.02 25.13
CA GLY A 172 25.67 -19.91 24.85
C GLY A 172 25.28 -20.97 23.83
N SER A 173 25.53 -22.25 24.16
CA SER A 173 25.17 -23.40 23.30
C SER A 173 23.75 -23.91 23.48
N LYS A 174 22.96 -23.30 24.38
CA LYS A 174 21.61 -23.77 24.72
C LYS A 174 20.55 -22.79 24.24
N THR A 175 19.42 -23.34 23.81
CA THR A 175 18.23 -22.60 23.40
C THR A 175 17.13 -22.82 24.43
N TYR A 176 16.45 -21.73 24.78
CA TYR A 176 15.35 -21.73 25.73
C TYR A 176 14.14 -21.09 25.08
N THR A 177 12.96 -21.66 25.32
CA THR A 177 11.70 -21.10 24.84
C THR A 177 10.94 -20.46 25.99
N TYR A 178 10.51 -19.22 25.80
CA TYR A 178 9.74 -18.46 26.78
C TYR A 178 8.45 -17.94 26.17
N GLU A 179 7.31 -18.15 26.83
CA GLU A 179 6.06 -17.51 26.43
C GLU A 179 6.04 -16.07 26.97
N CYS A 180 6.27 -15.09 26.10
CA CYS A 180 6.44 -13.69 26.46
C CYS A 180 5.73 -12.73 25.51
N ILE A 181 5.52 -11.51 25.98
CA ILE A 181 5.05 -10.35 25.20
C ILE A 181 6.16 -9.29 25.13
N PHE A 182 6.29 -8.63 23.97
CA PHE A 182 7.21 -7.50 23.83
C PHE A 182 6.72 -6.30 24.66
N VAL A 183 7.62 -5.62 25.36
CA VAL A 183 7.29 -4.44 26.18
C VAL A 183 7.91 -3.17 25.59
N LYS A 184 9.22 -3.18 25.34
CA LYS A 184 9.97 -2.03 24.82
C LYS A 184 11.39 -2.42 24.42
N LYS A 185 12.01 -1.60 23.57
CA LYS A 185 13.45 -1.59 23.29
C LYS A 185 14.11 -0.41 24.00
N VAL A 186 15.28 -0.64 24.61
CA VAL A 186 16.13 0.44 25.16
C VAL A 186 17.58 0.13 24.80
N GLY A 187 18.16 0.93 23.89
CA GLY A 187 19.48 0.64 23.32
C GLY A 187 19.46 -0.72 22.61
N SER A 188 20.45 -1.57 22.88
CA SER A 188 20.56 -2.93 22.31
C SER A 188 19.77 -4.00 23.09
N LYS A 189 18.91 -3.61 24.03
CA LYS A 189 18.15 -4.53 24.88
C LYS A 189 16.66 -4.52 24.55
N ILE A 190 16.13 -5.73 24.36
CA ILE A 190 14.71 -6.03 24.17
C ILE A 190 14.14 -6.50 25.51
N TYR A 191 13.09 -5.84 25.99
CA TYR A 191 12.42 -6.18 27.25
C TYR A 191 11.16 -6.99 26.95
N LEU A 192 11.14 -8.23 27.44
CA LEU A 192 10.03 -9.16 27.27
C LEU A 192 9.40 -9.49 28.62
N LYS A 193 8.07 -9.52 28.71
CA LYS A 193 7.35 -9.92 29.92
C LYS A 193 6.86 -11.36 29.81
N GLU A 194 7.36 -12.22 30.70
CA GLU A 194 6.95 -13.63 30.77
C GLU A 194 5.47 -13.75 31.19
N LYS A 195 4.71 -14.62 30.53
CA LYS A 195 3.31 -14.88 30.88
C LYS A 195 3.15 -15.59 32.22
N SER A 196 4.00 -16.59 32.49
CA SER A 196 3.90 -17.46 33.67
C SER A 196 4.22 -16.74 34.98
N ARG A 197 5.22 -15.86 34.98
CA ARG A 197 5.72 -15.16 36.18
C ARG A 197 5.42 -13.68 36.20
N GLY A 198 4.93 -13.11 35.09
CA GLY A 198 4.70 -11.67 34.94
C GLY A 198 5.96 -10.81 35.03
N LYS A 199 7.15 -11.42 35.05
CA LYS A 199 8.44 -10.72 35.17
C LYS A 199 8.87 -10.21 33.81
N THR A 200 9.34 -8.96 33.77
CA THR A 200 9.98 -8.38 32.58
C THR A 200 11.48 -8.63 32.64
N LEU A 201 12.01 -9.29 31.61
CA LEU A 201 13.42 -9.66 31.50
C LEU A 201 14.05 -8.98 30.29
N PRO A 202 15.30 -8.49 30.41
CA PRO A 202 16.05 -7.95 29.29
C PRO A 202 16.79 -9.06 28.53
N PHE A 203 16.79 -8.97 27.21
CA PHE A 203 17.54 -9.83 26.29
C PHE A 203 18.28 -8.98 25.25
N SER A 204 19.46 -9.41 24.82
CA SER A 204 20.16 -8.83 23.68
C SER A 204 19.49 -9.27 22.37
N GLU A 205 19.51 -8.41 21.34
CA GLU A 205 19.05 -8.78 19.99
C GLU A 205 19.77 -10.03 19.46
N THR A 206 21.05 -10.18 19.78
CA THR A 206 21.87 -11.35 19.41
C THR A 206 21.47 -12.65 20.12
N GLU A 207 20.72 -12.57 21.22
CA GLU A 207 20.17 -13.74 21.90
C GLU A 207 18.86 -14.21 21.25
N LEU A 208 18.23 -13.41 20.39
CA LEU A 208 16.95 -13.76 19.76
C LEU A 208 17.14 -14.68 18.55
N SER A 209 16.11 -15.45 18.24
CA SER A 209 16.04 -16.20 16.99
C SER A 209 15.77 -15.26 15.81
N THR A 210 16.10 -15.70 14.59
CA THR A 210 15.81 -14.94 13.37
C THR A 210 14.31 -14.65 13.21
N GLU A 211 13.45 -15.59 13.59
CA GLU A 211 12.00 -15.42 13.54
C GLU A 211 11.50 -14.35 14.52
N ASP A 212 12.13 -14.24 15.68
CA ASP A 212 11.78 -13.22 16.69
C ASP A 212 12.30 -11.83 16.30
N ILE A 213 13.42 -11.76 15.58
CA ILE A 213 13.94 -10.52 14.99
C ILE A 213 12.97 -10.01 13.90
N LEU A 214 12.58 -10.87 12.95
CA LEU A 214 11.62 -10.50 11.90
C LEU A 214 10.28 -10.01 12.47
N TYR A 215 9.83 -10.60 13.58
CA TYR A 215 8.63 -10.16 14.28
C TYR A 215 8.77 -8.74 14.87
N LEU A 216 9.94 -8.42 15.43
CA LEU A 216 10.22 -7.09 15.97
C LEU A 216 10.45 -6.05 14.86
N GLU A 217 11.02 -6.44 13.72
CA GLU A 217 11.11 -5.58 12.52
C GLU A 217 9.71 -5.27 11.98
N ALA A 218 8.82 -6.25 11.91
CA ALA A 218 7.43 -6.07 11.50
C ALA A 218 6.62 -5.19 12.49
N LEU A 219 7.07 -5.09 13.74
CA LEU A 219 6.53 -4.15 14.74
C LEU A 219 7.12 -2.74 14.63
N GLU A 220 8.10 -2.50 13.75
CA GLU A 220 8.84 -1.23 13.61
C GLU A 220 9.58 -0.82 14.90
N VAL A 221 10.04 -1.80 15.71
CA VAL A 221 10.72 -1.53 17.01
C VAL A 221 12.21 -1.84 17.02
N LEU A 222 12.76 -2.44 15.96
CA LEU A 222 14.18 -2.71 15.82
C LEU A 222 14.91 -1.63 15.02
#